data_AF-D9USG0-F1
#
_entry.id   AF-D9USG0-F1
#
_cell.length_a   1.000
_cell.length_b   1.000
_cell.length_c   1.000
_cell.angle_alpha   90.00
_cell.angle_beta   90.00
_cell.angle_gamma   90.00
#
_symmetry.space_group_name_H-M   'P 1'
#
loop_
_entity.id
_entity.type
_entity.pdbx_description
1 polymer ?
#
loop_
_entity_poly.entity_id
_entity_poly.type
_entity_poly.pdbx_seq_one_letter_code
_entity_poly.pdbx_strand_id
1 'polypeptide(L)'
;MDVYRPAAGSGVPAALVVGLGDGVPGTGWEAAEVAGGPGVRRERPVPAGGRLPVSGREVAYAVKVPGGRGRWCVAVFSVLDVAEPLGATLVEWFDTVMETFGWTYD
;
A
#
# COMPACT_ATOMS: atom_id res chain seq x y z
N MET A 1 -3.23 25.03 -15.15
CA MET A 1 -3.07 24.09 -14.04
C MET A 1 -3.59 22.76 -14.51
N ASP A 2 -2.70 21.80 -14.78
CA ASP A 2 -3.09 20.45 -15.15
C ASP A 2 -3.50 19.68 -13.89
N VAL A 3 -4.76 19.25 -13.87
CA VAL A 3 -5.28 18.38 -12.81
C VAL A 3 -4.63 17.01 -12.99
N TYR A 4 -3.91 16.55 -11.98
CA TYR A 4 -3.35 15.20 -11.97
C TYR A 4 -4.45 14.17 -12.25
N ARG A 5 -4.33 13.46 -13.38
CA ARG A 5 -5.20 12.36 -13.78
C ARG A 5 -4.43 11.07 -13.57
N PRO A 6 -4.72 10.26 -12.54
CA PRO A 6 -3.98 9.03 -12.31
C PRO A 6 -4.20 8.08 -13.49
N ALA A 7 -3.11 7.50 -13.98
CA ALA A 7 -3.17 6.45 -15.00
C ALA A 7 -3.97 5.26 -14.46
N ALA A 8 -4.90 4.76 -15.27
CA ALA A 8 -5.65 3.54 -14.98
C ALA A 8 -4.64 2.39 -14.77
N GLY A 9 -4.52 1.93 -13.52
CA GLY A 9 -3.60 0.86 -13.12
C GLY A 9 -2.77 1.13 -11.87
N SER A 10 -2.70 2.37 -11.35
CA SER A 10 -1.91 2.66 -10.13
C SER A 10 -2.60 2.31 -8.80
N GLY A 11 -3.87 1.88 -8.84
CA GLY A 11 -4.54 1.23 -7.70
C GLY A 11 -4.82 2.09 -6.47
N VAL A 12 -4.45 3.37 -6.46
CA VAL A 12 -4.81 4.33 -5.40
C VAL A 12 -5.98 5.19 -5.90
N PRO A 13 -7.23 4.89 -5.48
CA PRO A 13 -8.39 5.64 -5.93
C PRO A 13 -8.36 7.06 -5.34
N ALA A 14 -8.93 8.03 -6.06
CA ALA A 14 -9.21 9.37 -5.50
C ALA A 14 -10.04 9.31 -4.21
N ALA A 15 -10.77 8.22 -3.96
CA ALA A 15 -11.48 7.96 -2.71
C ALA A 15 -10.58 7.78 -1.48
N LEU A 16 -9.31 7.37 -1.65
CA LEU A 16 -8.34 7.31 -0.54
C LEU A 16 -8.18 8.68 0.11
N VAL A 17 -8.21 9.75 -0.70
CA VAL A 17 -7.95 11.15 -0.30
C VAL A 17 -8.89 11.64 0.82
N VAL A 18 -10.06 11.01 1.00
CA VAL A 18 -11.07 11.42 1.97
C VAL A 18 -11.10 10.52 3.22
N GLY A 19 -10.57 9.29 3.18
CA GLY A 19 -10.86 8.25 4.19
C GLY A 19 -9.66 7.54 4.81
N LEU A 20 -8.43 8.06 4.70
CA LEU A 20 -7.26 7.32 5.17
C LEU A 20 -7.25 6.99 6.68
N GLY A 21 -7.92 7.76 7.52
CA GLY A 21 -7.96 7.49 8.97
C GLY A 21 -8.84 6.30 9.37
N ASP A 22 -9.88 6.01 8.57
CA ASP A 22 -10.92 5.03 8.91
C ASP A 22 -10.94 3.83 7.95
N GLY A 23 -10.07 3.82 6.93
CA GLY A 23 -10.11 2.86 5.83
C GLY A 23 -11.17 3.22 4.78
N VAL A 24 -11.24 2.43 3.69
CA VAL A 24 -12.17 2.70 2.60
C VAL A 24 -13.05 1.46 2.35
N PRO A 25 -14.31 1.46 2.83
CA PRO A 25 -15.21 0.32 2.70
C PRO A 25 -15.32 -0.18 1.25
N GLY A 26 -15.32 -1.51 1.06
CA GLY A 26 -15.49 -2.14 -0.24
C GLY A 26 -14.28 -2.08 -1.18
N THR A 27 -13.13 -1.54 -0.74
CA THR A 27 -11.92 -1.42 -1.59
C THR A 27 -10.75 -2.31 -1.15
N GLY A 28 -10.88 -2.99 -0.02
CA GLY A 28 -9.81 -3.78 0.61
C GLY A 28 -8.75 -2.95 1.33
N TRP A 29 -8.91 -1.63 1.39
CA TRP A 29 -8.02 -0.75 2.17
C TRP A 29 -8.53 -0.59 3.60
N GLU A 30 -7.64 -0.86 4.54
CA GLU A 30 -7.84 -0.79 5.99
C GLU A 30 -7.04 0.39 6.55
N ALA A 31 -7.55 1.03 7.59
CA ALA A 31 -6.82 2.08 8.30
C ALA A 31 -5.49 1.53 8.88
N ALA A 32 -4.45 2.36 8.84
CA ALA A 32 -3.15 2.07 9.43
C ALA A 32 -2.53 3.34 10.01
N GLU A 33 -1.65 3.18 10.99
CA GLU A 33 -0.79 4.26 11.47
C GLU A 33 0.65 3.96 11.06
N VAL A 34 1.29 4.90 10.35
CA VAL A 34 2.66 4.73 9.83
C VAL A 34 3.43 6.03 9.99
N ALA A 35 4.64 5.97 10.53
CA ALA A 35 5.47 7.13 10.83
C ALA A 35 4.75 8.23 11.64
N GLY A 36 3.91 7.83 12.60
CA GLY A 36 3.15 8.75 13.46
C GLY A 36 2.06 9.53 12.75
N GLY A 37 1.61 9.06 11.58
CA GLY A 37 0.56 9.69 10.79
C GLY A 37 -0.43 8.68 10.19
N PRO A 38 -1.59 9.17 9.70
CA PRO A 38 -2.60 8.31 9.10
C PRO A 38 -2.13 7.73 7.78
N GLY A 39 -2.34 6.43 7.62
CA GLY A 39 -2.06 5.65 6.43
C GLY A 39 -3.16 4.62 6.20
N VAL A 40 -3.06 3.89 5.10
CA VAL A 40 -3.92 2.73 4.83
C VAL A 40 -3.08 1.57 4.34
N ARG A 41 -3.51 0.35 4.68
CA ARG A 41 -2.92 -0.91 4.26
C ARG A 41 -3.91 -1.66 3.38
N ARG A 42 -3.43 -2.33 2.34
CA ARG A 42 -4.22 -3.31 1.59
C ARG A 42 -3.36 -4.51 1.26
N GLU A 43 -3.91 -5.68 1.50
CA GLU A 43 -3.38 -6.94 1.02
C GLU A 43 -4.34 -7.51 -0.03
N ARG A 44 -3.80 -7.96 -1.16
CA ARG A 44 -4.61 -8.58 -2.22
C ARG A 44 -3.89 -9.76 -2.88
N PRO A 45 -4.64 -10.78 -3.33
CA PRO A 45 -4.09 -11.79 -4.22
C PRO A 45 -3.73 -11.17 -5.58
N VAL A 46 -2.62 -11.60 -6.14
CA VAL A 46 -2.21 -11.31 -7.52
C VAL A 46 -2.41 -12.60 -8.31
N PRO A 47 -3.41 -12.67 -9.22
CA PRO A 47 -3.63 -13.87 -10.01
C PRO A 47 -2.48 -14.07 -10.99
N ALA A 48 -2.19 -15.34 -11.32
CA ALA A 48 -1.29 -15.65 -12.41
C ALA A 48 -1.88 -15.11 -13.73
N GLY A 49 -1.07 -14.41 -14.51
CA GLY A 49 -1.51 -13.83 -15.79
C GLY A 49 -0.95 -12.44 -16.06
N GLY A 50 -0.86 -12.08 -17.35
CA GLY A 50 -0.21 -10.85 -17.78
C GLY A 50 1.31 -10.98 -17.84
N ARG A 51 2.05 -10.16 -17.08
CA ARG A 51 3.52 -10.02 -17.19
C ARG A 51 4.31 -11.06 -16.39
N LEU A 52 3.69 -11.75 -15.44
CA LEU A 52 4.31 -12.79 -14.62
C LEU A 52 3.46 -14.07 -14.71
N PRO A 53 4.07 -15.23 -14.95
CA PRO A 53 3.35 -16.50 -15.12
C PRO A 53 2.95 -17.15 -13.79
N VAL A 54 3.14 -16.47 -12.66
CA VAL A 54 2.91 -17.02 -11.33
C VAL A 54 1.93 -16.16 -10.53
N SER A 55 1.15 -16.79 -9.67
CA SER A 55 0.32 -16.10 -8.69
C SER A 55 1.16 -15.57 -7.53
N GLY A 56 0.60 -14.63 -6.80
CA GLY A 56 1.25 -14.09 -5.63
C GLY A 56 0.30 -13.31 -4.75
N ARG A 57 0.90 -12.49 -3.90
CA ARG A 57 0.22 -11.61 -2.96
C ARG A 57 0.92 -10.26 -2.99
N GLU A 58 0.15 -9.20 -3.00
CA GLU A 58 0.64 -7.83 -2.95
C GLU A 58 0.14 -7.18 -1.67
N VAL A 59 1.05 -6.60 -0.89
CA VAL A 59 0.75 -5.75 0.25
C VAL A 59 1.18 -4.34 -0.10
N ALA A 60 0.29 -3.38 0.11
CA ALA A 60 0.54 -1.99 -0.18
C ALA A 60 0.19 -1.13 1.03
N TYR A 61 1.06 -0.18 1.34
CA TYR A 61 0.79 0.92 2.25
C TYR A 61 0.75 2.23 1.48
N ALA A 62 -0.23 3.08 1.78
CA ALA A 62 -0.24 4.46 1.33
C ALA A 62 -0.19 5.38 2.54
N VAL A 63 0.82 6.24 2.60
CA VAL A 63 1.11 7.10 3.75
C VAL A 63 1.18 8.55 3.30
N LYS A 64 0.59 9.45 4.09
CA LYS A 64 0.65 10.89 3.82
C LYS A 64 2.06 11.41 4.04
N VAL A 65 2.61 12.13 3.06
CA VAL A 65 3.89 12.83 3.23
C VAL A 65 3.63 14.07 4.10
N PRO A 66 4.27 14.23 5.27
CA PRO A 66 4.04 15.39 6.12
C PRO A 66 4.46 16.69 5.43
N GLY A 67 3.74 17.77 5.73
CA GLY A 67 3.93 19.09 5.09
C GLY A 67 3.55 19.16 3.60
N GLY A 68 3.28 18.03 2.93
CA GLY A 68 2.85 17.99 1.53
C GLY A 68 1.34 18.11 1.38
N ARG A 69 0.85 19.13 0.68
CA ARG A 69 -0.54 19.14 0.21
C ARG A 69 -0.70 18.11 -0.91
N GLY A 70 -1.45 17.04 -0.65
CA GLY A 70 -1.78 16.02 -1.65
C GLY A 70 -0.62 15.12 -2.08
N ARG A 71 0.47 15.04 -1.30
CA ARG A 71 1.60 14.12 -1.57
C ARG A 71 1.49 12.87 -0.72
N TRP A 72 1.78 11.73 -1.35
CA TRP A 72 1.65 10.41 -0.76
C TRP A 72 2.88 9.57 -1.12
N CYS A 73 3.29 8.71 -0.19
CA CYS A 73 4.24 7.63 -0.47
C CYS A 73 3.46 6.32 -0.52
N VAL A 74 3.73 5.52 -1.54
CA VAL A 74 3.15 4.19 -1.66
C VAL A 74 4.29 3.19 -1.61
N ALA A 75 4.28 2.35 -0.58
CA ALA A 75 5.20 1.21 -0.46
C ALA A 75 4.45 -0.05 -0.87
N VAL A 76 5.01 -0.81 -1.82
CA VAL A 76 4.41 -2.04 -2.34
C VAL A 76 5.39 -3.17 -2.20
N PHE A 77 4.94 -4.26 -1.61
CA PHE A 77 5.68 -5.51 -1.50
C PHE A 77 4.89 -6.63 -2.17
N SER A 78 5.58 -7.49 -2.90
CA SER A 78 4.97 -8.61 -3.61
C SER A 78 5.71 -9.90 -3.32
N VAL A 79 4.96 -10.90 -2.90
CA VAL A 79 5.44 -12.27 -2.69
C VAL A 79 4.92 -13.13 -3.83
N LEU A 80 5.83 -13.70 -4.63
CA LEU A 80 5.50 -14.50 -5.81
C LEU A 80 5.73 -15.98 -5.53
N ASP A 81 4.69 -16.80 -5.69
CA ASP A 81 4.78 -18.26 -5.72
C ASP A 81 5.61 -18.91 -4.60
N VAL A 82 5.43 -18.44 -3.37
CA VAL A 82 6.15 -18.95 -2.20
C VAL A 82 5.24 -19.91 -1.42
N ALA A 83 5.81 -21.04 -1.00
CA ALA A 83 5.12 -22.00 -0.15
C ALA A 83 4.80 -21.43 1.23
N GLU A 84 3.64 -21.77 1.79
CA GLU A 84 3.30 -21.41 3.16
C GLU A 84 4.08 -22.26 4.18
N PRO A 85 4.44 -21.73 5.37
CA PRO A 85 4.05 -20.41 5.91
C PRO A 85 4.98 -19.25 5.51
N LEU A 86 5.99 -19.49 4.67
CA LEU A 86 6.99 -18.47 4.32
C LEU A 86 6.36 -17.26 3.62
N GLY A 87 5.33 -17.47 2.81
CA GLY A 87 4.57 -16.38 2.19
C GLY A 87 3.97 -15.42 3.22
N ALA A 88 3.29 -15.96 4.23
CA ALA A 88 2.78 -15.18 5.35
C ALA A 88 3.89 -14.50 6.17
N THR A 89 4.99 -15.20 6.47
CA THR A 89 6.13 -14.63 7.21
C THR A 89 6.77 -13.45 6.48
N LEU A 90 6.86 -13.49 5.15
CA LEU A 90 7.40 -12.37 4.36
C LEU A 90 6.48 -11.15 4.38
N VAL A 91 5.16 -11.36 4.41
CA VAL A 91 4.18 -10.29 4.59
C VAL A 91 4.31 -9.66 5.97
N GLU A 92 4.37 -10.47 7.02
CA GLU A 92 4.55 -10.00 8.40
C GLU A 92 5.85 -9.22 8.58
N TRP A 93 6.94 -9.69 7.97
CA TRP A 93 8.20 -8.96 7.95
C TRP A 93 8.05 -7.59 7.30
N PHE A 94 7.35 -7.49 6.17
CA PHE A 94 7.11 -6.21 5.51
C PHE A 94 6.25 -5.27 6.36
N ASP A 95 5.22 -5.80 7.02
CA ASP A 95 4.40 -5.02 7.96
C ASP A 95 5.27 -4.47 9.11
N THR A 96 6.18 -5.29 9.66
CA THR A 96 7.16 -4.86 10.68
C THR A 96 8.10 -3.78 10.15
N VAL A 97 8.57 -3.89 8.91
CA VAL A 97 9.37 -2.83 8.27
C VAL A 97 8.57 -1.53 8.21
N MET A 98 7.29 -1.59 7.85
CA MET A 98 6.43 -0.41 7.79
C MET A 98 6.11 0.19 9.15
N GLU A 99 6.05 -0.60 10.22
CA GLU A 99 5.95 -0.09 11.61
C GLU A 99 7.18 0.72 12.03
N THR A 100 8.36 0.36 11.52
CA THR A 100 9.61 1.08 11.79
C THR A 100 9.91 2.21 10.80
N PHE A 101 9.06 2.39 9.79
CA PHE A 101 9.23 3.46 8.81
C PHE A 101 9.07 4.83 9.48
N GLY A 102 10.00 5.74 9.17
CA GLY A 102 10.01 7.11 9.68
C GLY A 102 10.43 8.11 8.62
N TRP A 103 9.89 9.32 8.71
CA TRP A 103 10.31 10.42 7.85
C TRP A 103 11.60 11.04 8.38
N THR A 104 12.62 11.12 7.53
CA THR A 104 13.80 11.94 7.78
C THR A 104 13.68 13.24 6.98
N TYR A 105 13.92 14.37 7.64
CA TYR A 105 14.04 15.67 6.99
C TYR A 105 15.48 16.15 7.20
N ASP A 106 16.14 16.57 6.13
CA ASP A 106 17.28 17.48 6.21
C ASP A 106 16.79 18.93 6.29
#